data_AF-A0A3Q1GK03-F1
#
_entry.id   AF-A0A3Q1GK03-F1
#
_cell.length_a   1.000
_cell.length_b   1.000
_cell.length_c   1.000
_cell.angle_alpha   90.00
_cell.angle_beta   90.00
_cell.angle_gamma   90.00
#
_symmetry.space_group_name_H-M   'P 1'
#
loop_
_entity.id
_entity.type
_entity.pdbx_description
1 polymer ?
#
loop_
_entity_poly.entity_id
_entity_poly.type
_entity_poly.pdbx_seq_one_letter_code
_entity_poly.pdbx_strand_id
1 'polypeptide(L)'
;MPEVKVLYGGQKCGNGYVEEGEECDCGEPEECMNPCCNATTCTLKGDAVCAHGQCCEDCRVRVLHLLPQIWISLFHFICLYAV
;
A
#
# COMPACT_ATOMS: atom_id res chain seq x y z
N MET A 1 12.11 -0.59 30.52
CA MET A 1 11.84 0.62 29.71
C MET A 1 10.60 0.31 28.90
N PRO A 2 9.50 1.08 28.99
CA PRO A 2 8.30 0.75 28.21
C PRO A 2 8.63 0.91 26.72
N GLU A 3 8.08 0.02 25.90
CA GLU A 3 8.33 0.01 24.46
C GLU A 3 7.80 1.29 23.81
N VAL A 4 8.64 1.93 23.00
CA VAL A 4 8.38 3.23 22.36
C VAL A 4 7.12 3.21 21.48
N LYS A 5 6.71 2.02 21.00
CA LYS A 5 5.47 1.79 20.24
C LYS A 5 4.20 2.25 21.01
N VAL A 6 4.21 2.19 22.34
CA VAL A 6 3.05 2.59 23.18
C VAL A 6 2.95 4.12 23.34
N LEU A 7 4.06 4.85 23.17
CA LEU A 7 4.11 6.30 23.37
C LEU A 7 3.56 7.11 22.19
N TYR A 8 3.47 6.51 20.99
CA TYR A 8 3.01 7.16 19.75
C TYR A 8 1.62 6.67 19.27
N GLY A 9 0.87 5.97 20.12
CA GLY A 9 -0.52 5.58 19.80
C GLY A 9 -0.72 4.11 19.40
N GLY A 10 0.36 3.33 19.31
CA GLY A 10 0.30 1.94 18.89
C GLY A 10 -0.14 1.77 17.43
N GLN A 11 -0.18 0.52 17.00
CA GLN A 11 -0.63 0.16 15.66
C GLN A 11 -2.14 0.35 15.55
N LYS A 12 -2.59 1.16 14.58
CA LYS A 12 -4.00 1.51 14.43
C LYS A 12 -4.42 1.62 12.96
N CYS A 13 -5.13 0.60 12.49
CA CYS A 13 -5.84 0.62 11.22
C CYS A 13 -6.83 1.79 11.12
N GLY A 14 -6.81 2.47 9.97
CA GLY A 14 -7.66 3.61 9.64
C GLY A 14 -7.02 4.96 9.98
N ASN A 15 -5.73 5.01 10.31
CA ASN A 15 -5.00 6.24 10.59
C ASN A 15 -4.35 6.84 9.31
N GLY A 16 -4.45 6.13 8.18
CA GLY A 16 -3.89 6.54 6.88
C GLY A 16 -2.40 6.21 6.70
N TYR A 17 -1.79 5.43 7.60
CA TYR A 17 -0.39 5.01 7.54
C TYR A 17 -0.30 3.49 7.62
N VAL A 18 0.40 2.89 6.67
CA VAL A 18 0.64 1.43 6.69
C VAL A 18 1.67 1.10 7.75
N GLU A 19 1.25 0.36 8.77
CA GLU A 19 2.10 -0.10 9.86
C GLU A 19 2.48 -1.59 9.74
N GLU A 20 3.37 -2.07 10.60
CA GLU A 20 3.92 -3.44 10.54
C GLU A 20 2.84 -4.53 10.71
N GLY A 21 2.38 -5.13 9.61
CA GLY A 21 1.33 -6.17 9.65
C GLY A 21 0.03 -5.74 8.97
N GLU A 22 -0.04 -4.49 8.52
CA GLU A 22 -1.06 -4.01 7.59
C GLU A 22 -0.53 -4.09 6.15
N GLU A 23 -1.43 -4.32 5.20
CA GLU A 23 -1.10 -4.33 3.77
C GLU A 23 -1.50 -3.01 3.09
N CYS A 24 -2.44 -2.28 3.69
CA CYS A 24 -2.90 -0.98 3.21
C CYS A 24 -3.63 -0.24 4.33
N ASP A 25 -3.58 1.09 4.31
CA ASP A 25 -4.44 1.93 5.14
C ASP A 25 -4.91 3.11 4.28
N CYS A 26 -6.23 3.28 4.18
CA CYS A 26 -6.89 4.33 3.39
C CYS A 26 -7.73 5.28 4.26
N GLY A 27 -7.50 5.27 5.58
CA GLY A 27 -8.30 5.99 6.57
C GLY A 27 -9.47 5.18 7.11
N GLU A 28 -10.31 5.82 7.92
CA GLU A 28 -11.49 5.21 8.52
C GLU A 28 -12.49 4.72 7.43
N PRO A 29 -13.33 3.70 7.71
CA PRO A 29 -14.22 3.10 6.72
C PRO A 29 -15.16 4.08 5.99
N GLU A 30 -15.58 5.15 6.66
CA GLU A 30 -16.45 6.18 6.11
C GLU A 30 -15.74 7.10 5.10
N GLU A 31 -14.41 7.20 5.20
CA GLU A 31 -13.58 8.10 4.37
C GLU A 31 -12.85 7.34 3.26
N CYS A 32 -12.61 6.04 3.44
CA CYS A 32 -11.89 5.23 2.47
C CYS A 32 -12.65 5.04 1.17
N MET A 33 -12.17 5.67 0.10
CA MET A 33 -12.67 5.50 -1.27
C MET A 33 -11.85 4.51 -2.10
N ASN A 34 -10.84 3.87 -1.50
CA ASN A 34 -9.94 2.96 -2.21
C ASN A 34 -10.59 1.58 -2.39
N PRO A 35 -10.88 1.14 -3.63
CA PRO A 35 -11.52 -0.15 -3.87
C PRO A 35 -10.59 -1.34 -3.58
N CYS A 36 -9.28 -1.11 -3.52
CA CYS A 36 -8.27 -2.15 -3.32
C CYS A 36 -8.02 -2.46 -1.84
N CYS A 37 -8.41 -1.56 -0.93
CA CYS A 37 -8.16 -1.70 0.50
C CYS A 37 -9.44 -1.97 1.28
N ASN A 38 -9.36 -2.87 2.27
CA ASN A 38 -10.39 -3.08 3.26
C ASN A 38 -10.10 -2.22 4.50
N ALA A 39 -10.73 -1.05 4.59
CA ALA A 39 -10.55 -0.10 5.68
C ALA A 39 -10.87 -0.65 7.08
N THR A 40 -11.64 -1.74 7.20
CA THR A 40 -11.94 -2.34 8.50
C THR A 40 -10.82 -3.25 9.00
N THR A 41 -10.05 -3.84 8.07
CA THR A 41 -9.01 -4.83 8.40
C THR A 41 -7.60 -4.38 8.00
N CYS A 42 -7.46 -3.28 7.28
CA CYS A 42 -6.21 -2.79 6.69
C CYS A 42 -5.48 -3.86 5.87
N THR A 43 -6.26 -4.67 5.16
CA THR A 43 -5.79 -5.71 4.24
C THR A 43 -6.24 -5.41 2.82
N LEU A 44 -5.52 -5.94 1.84
CA LEU A 44 -5.92 -5.87 0.45
C LEU A 44 -7.23 -6.66 0.22
N LYS A 45 -8.05 -6.18 -0.70
CA LYS A 45 -9.33 -6.82 -1.07
C LYS A 45 -9.13 -7.81 -2.20
N GLY A 46 -9.64 -9.04 -2.03
CA GLY A 46 -9.66 -10.06 -3.09
C GLY A 46 -8.26 -10.37 -3.60
N ASP A 47 -8.05 -10.23 -4.91
CA ASP A 47 -6.76 -10.49 -5.58
C ASP A 47 -5.93 -9.20 -5.80
N ALA A 48 -6.23 -8.13 -5.07
CA ALA A 48 -5.44 -6.90 -5.11
C ALA A 48 -4.00 -7.20 -4.67
N VAL A 49 -3.04 -6.63 -5.40
CA VAL A 49 -1.59 -6.77 -5.11
C VAL A 49 -1.01 -5.47 -4.58
N CYS A 50 -1.70 -4.36 -4.81
CA CYS A 50 -1.37 -3.04 -4.28
C CYS A 50 -2.66 -2.27 -4.00
N ALA A 51 -2.57 -1.25 -3.15
CA ALA A 51 -3.64 -0.28 -2.93
C ALA A 51 -3.17 1.17 -3.09
N HIS A 52 -1.88 1.46 -2.87
CA HIS A 52 -1.34 2.82 -2.91
C HIS A 52 -0.05 2.86 -3.76
N GLY A 53 0.51 4.06 -3.91
CA GLY A 53 1.75 4.28 -4.64
C GLY A 53 1.54 4.59 -6.12
N GLN A 54 2.56 5.20 -6.73
CA GLN A 54 2.52 5.66 -8.13
C GLN A 54 2.50 4.51 -9.14
N CYS A 55 2.85 3.30 -8.69
CA CYS A 55 2.85 2.08 -9.50
C CYS A 55 1.55 1.29 -9.36
N CYS A 56 0.56 1.73 -8.58
CA CYS A 56 -0.69 1.00 -8.43
C CYS A 56 -1.77 1.55 -9.36
N GLU A 57 -2.31 0.69 -10.22
CA GLU A 57 -3.43 1.00 -11.11
C GLU A 57 -4.39 -0.20 -11.12
N ASP A 58 -5.67 0.05 -10.90
CA ASP A 58 -6.70 -0.99 -10.82
C ASP A 58 -6.31 -2.16 -9.89
N CYS A 59 -5.75 -1.83 -8.73
CA CYS A 59 -5.29 -2.77 -7.70
C CYS A 59 -4.16 -3.72 -8.16
N ARG A 60 -3.47 -3.37 -9.24
CA ARG A 60 -2.34 -4.11 -9.80
C ARG A 60 -1.14 -3.20 -9.99
N VAL A 61 0.05 -3.81 -9.96
CA VAL A 61 1.27 -3.08 -10.30
C VAL A 61 1.25 -2.77 -11.80
N ARG A 62 1.29 -1.48 -12.14
CA ARG A 62 1.37 -0.99 -13.50
C ARG A 62 2.64 -1.52 -14.15
N VAL A 63 2.49 -2.25 -15.25
CA VAL A 63 3.63 -2.71 -16.06
C VAL A 63 3.79 -1.75 -17.24
N LEU A 64 4.83 -0.89 -17.18
CA LEU A 64 5.13 0.02 -18.27
C LEU A 64 5.90 -0.71 -19.39
N HIS A 65 5.15 -1.33 -20.30
CA HIS A 65 5.69 -2.03 -21.48
C HIS A 65 6.28 -1.08 -22.55
N LEU A 66 6.12 0.24 -22.38
CA LEU A 66 6.56 1.27 -23.33
C LEU A 66 7.97 1.80 -23.05
N LEU A 67 8.62 1.35 -21.97
CA LEU A 67 9.98 1.76 -21.67
C LEU A 67 10.98 0.97 -22.51
N PRO A 68 12.05 1.61 -23.04
CA PRO A 68 13.16 0.87 -23.66
C PRO A 68 13.68 -0.18 -22.68
N GLN A 69 14.13 -1.35 -23.16
CA GLN A 69 14.62 -2.46 -22.33
C GLN A 69 15.61 -2.02 -21.22
N ILE A 70 16.39 -0.97 -21.50
CA ILE A 70 17.36 -0.35 -20.58
C ILE A 70 16.71 0.30 -19.34
N TRP A 71 15.50 0.83 -19.49
CA TRP A 71 14.70 1.47 -18.44
C TRP A 71 13.71 0.50 -17.78
N ILE A 72 13.38 -0.63 -18.42
CA ILE A 72 12.53 -1.67 -17.83
C ILE A 72 13.18 -2.20 -16.55
N SER A 73 14.50 -2.45 -16.55
CA SER A 73 15.21 -2.85 -15.32
C SER A 73 15.06 -1.80 -14.23
N LEU A 74 15.25 -0.51 -14.54
CA LEU A 74 15.13 0.56 -13.56
C LEU A 74 13.69 0.73 -13.05
N PHE A 75 12.69 0.61 -13.93
CA PHE A 75 11.28 0.75 -13.60
C PHE A 75 10.75 -0.45 -12.80
N HIS A 76 11.23 -1.65 -13.13
CA HIS A 76 10.97 -2.85 -12.34
C HIS A 76 11.56 -2.67 -10.94
N PHE A 77 12.79 -2.16 -10.81
CA PHE A 77 13.33 -1.77 -9.50
C PHE A 77 12.41 -0.75 -8.81
N ILE A 78 11.97 0.33 -9.47
CA ILE A 78 11.11 1.35 -8.85
C ILE A 78 9.78 0.77 -8.34
N CYS A 79 9.10 -0.08 -9.13
CA CYS A 79 7.78 -0.60 -8.75
C CYS A 79 7.80 -1.88 -7.90
N LEU A 80 8.88 -2.67 -7.94
CA LEU A 80 9.01 -3.87 -7.09
C LEU A 80 9.16 -3.51 -5.60
N TYR A 81 9.64 -2.29 -5.29
CA TYR A 81 9.82 -1.79 -3.92
C TYR A 81 8.74 -0.78 -3.49
N ALA A 82 7.71 -0.53 -4.31
CA ALA A 82 6.69 0.50 -4.06
C ALA A 82 5.30 -0.09 -3.76
N VAL A 83 5.22 -1.36 -3.36
CA VAL A 83 3.99 -2.01 -2.88
C VAL A 83 3.62 -1.49 -1.51
#